data_AF-A0A8H5W186-F1
#
_entry.id   AF-A0A8H5W186-F1
#
_cell.length_a   1.000
_cell.length_b   1.000
_cell.length_c   1.000
_cell.angle_alpha   90.00
_cell.angle_beta   90.00
_cell.angle_gamma   90.00
#
_symmetry.space_group_name_H-M   'P 1'
#
loop_
_entity.id
_entity.type
_entity.pdbx_description
1 polymer ?
#
loop_
_entity_poly.entity_id
_entity_poly.type
_entity_poly.pdbx_seq_one_letter_code
_entity_poly.pdbx_strand_id
1 'polypeptide(L)'
;MVLDSWSIVAVVQLAAYIPAACLAIYICSVHGFSKSSGWYYTVTLSVFRIAGAACQLISIDNKSTGLLEAVMILNHIGLVPLMLSTLGMLSRLADVINAQLSDPAISIRYFRLMQLIMLLGAVFGIIGVESKSSSGTSPSAWSEEWTHACHGRIKESPQDCVLLVNWDRTRSWLEFSQSDSYAELLASLGSHSDVPVVCEVIDFFRDYVTTALSSHTELKRVYFPPSISQETRRAVWDRVRHLGTTVAYGRKFQYRYPYLSTPSLGWIEGNVKWEGQDAVACVWVHKWKDQEAEEKFKTTERYPHMKDGEWIKPLTLDLFEQGLRDLGALGWEECHVDFDTRCYIP
;
A
#
# COMPACT_ATOMS: atom_id res chain seq x y z
N MET A 1 7.41 -31.00 -16.06
CA MET A 1 6.83 -30.58 -14.76
C MET A 1 7.68 -29.44 -14.24
N VAL A 2 7.25 -28.20 -14.50
CA VAL A 2 7.97 -26.99 -14.06
C VAL A 2 7.62 -26.82 -12.59
N LEU A 3 8.59 -26.95 -11.69
CA LEU A 3 8.36 -26.60 -10.29
C LEU A 3 8.04 -25.10 -10.22
N ASP A 4 6.91 -24.76 -9.60
CA ASP A 4 6.58 -23.37 -9.30
C ASP A 4 7.64 -22.78 -8.34
N SER A 5 7.92 -21.49 -8.48
CA SER A 5 8.97 -20.80 -7.71
C SER A 5 8.76 -20.94 -6.20
N TRP A 6 7.50 -21.03 -5.78
CA TRP A 6 7.08 -21.25 -4.40
C TRP A 6 7.50 -22.62 -3.87
N SER A 7 7.32 -23.69 -4.67
CA SER A 7 7.71 -25.05 -4.28
C SER A 7 9.22 -25.22 -4.18
N ILE A 8 9.99 -24.53 -5.05
CA ILE A 8 11.46 -24.53 -4.99
C ILE A 8 11.95 -23.92 -3.67
N VAL A 9 11.37 -22.80 -3.26
CA VAL A 9 11.72 -22.14 -1.98
C VAL A 9 11.45 -23.07 -0.79
N ALA A 10 10.31 -23.76 -0.76
CA ALA A 10 9.96 -24.70 0.31
C ALA A 10 10.97 -25.85 0.44
N VAL A 11 11.40 -26.43 -0.70
CA VAL A 11 12.39 -27.52 -0.72
C VAL A 11 13.76 -27.04 -0.23
N VAL A 12 14.21 -25.87 -0.69
CA VAL A 12 15.48 -25.27 -0.23
C VAL A 12 15.44 -24.97 1.27
N GLN A 13 14.30 -24.50 1.77
CA GLN A 13 14.09 -24.24 3.19
C GLN A 13 14.21 -25.52 4.03
N LEU A 14 13.58 -26.62 3.62
CA LEU A 14 13.74 -27.91 4.31
C LEU A 14 15.19 -28.40 4.29
N ALA A 15 15.85 -28.33 3.13
CA ALA A 15 17.24 -28.75 2.99
C ALA A 15 18.20 -27.98 3.90
N ALA A 16 17.93 -26.69 4.16
CA ALA A 16 18.75 -25.87 5.05
C ALA A 16 18.40 -26.05 6.53
N TYR A 17 17.12 -26.08 6.89
CA TYR A 17 16.69 -26.06 8.29
C TYR A 17 16.66 -27.44 8.95
N ILE A 18 16.56 -28.55 8.21
CA ILE A 18 16.64 -29.90 8.78
C ILE A 18 18.04 -30.18 9.39
N PRO A 19 19.16 -29.97 8.67
CA PRO A 19 20.49 -30.13 9.27
C PRO A 19 20.74 -29.17 10.43
N ALA A 20 20.25 -27.93 10.31
CA ALA A 20 20.36 -26.93 11.37
C ALA A 20 19.59 -27.33 12.64
N ALA A 21 18.40 -27.89 12.49
CA ALA A 21 17.61 -28.43 13.60
C ALA A 21 18.34 -29.57 14.31
N CYS A 22 18.87 -30.53 13.55
CA CYS A 22 19.62 -31.65 14.12
C CYS A 22 20.85 -31.17 14.91
N LEU A 23 21.61 -30.22 14.37
CA LEU A 23 22.78 -29.66 15.03
C LEU A 23 22.40 -28.88 16.29
N ALA A 24 21.37 -28.03 16.22
CA ALA A 24 20.91 -27.24 17.36
C ALA A 24 20.36 -28.14 18.49
N ILE A 25 19.60 -29.19 18.16
CA ILE A 25 19.10 -30.17 19.12
C ILE A 25 20.26 -30.92 19.77
N TYR A 26 21.24 -31.37 18.99
CA TYR A 26 22.44 -32.03 19.51
C TYR A 26 23.17 -31.14 20.52
N ILE A 27 23.43 -29.88 20.18
CA ILE A 27 24.11 -28.93 21.06
C ILE A 27 23.29 -28.64 22.33
N CYS A 28 21.97 -28.51 22.23
CA CYS A 28 21.07 -28.37 23.38
C CYS A 28 21.13 -29.60 24.30
N SER A 29 21.19 -30.81 23.74
CA SER A 29 21.27 -32.05 24.51
C SER A 29 22.60 -32.22 25.25
N VAL A 30 23.71 -31.73 24.66
CA VAL A 30 25.06 -31.85 25.23
C VAL A 30 25.32 -30.78 26.31
N HIS A 31 24.82 -29.56 26.16
CA HIS A 31 25.10 -28.45 27.09
C HIS A 31 23.99 -28.15 28.10
N GLY A 32 22.87 -28.85 28.02
CA GLY A 32 21.70 -28.64 28.86
C GLY A 32 20.89 -27.39 28.47
N PHE A 33 19.57 -27.48 28.60
CA PHE A 33 18.64 -26.41 28.18
C PHE A 33 18.79 -25.11 28.99
N SER A 34 19.33 -25.15 30.21
CA SER A 34 19.47 -23.94 31.05
C SER A 34 20.70 -23.08 30.71
N LYS A 35 21.73 -23.66 30.07
CA LYS A 35 22.98 -22.96 29.69
C LYS A 35 23.09 -22.70 28.19
N SER A 36 22.17 -23.22 27.38
CA SER A 36 22.18 -23.12 25.91
C SER A 36 21.21 -22.08 25.35
N SER A 37 20.95 -20.99 26.08
CA SER A 37 19.88 -20.00 25.82
C SER A 37 19.72 -19.59 24.34
N GLY A 38 20.81 -19.39 23.59
CA GLY A 38 20.75 -19.05 22.15
C GLY A 38 20.32 -20.20 21.23
N TRP A 39 20.74 -21.44 21.51
CA TRP A 39 20.47 -22.61 20.66
C TRP A 39 19.02 -23.08 20.73
N TYR A 40 18.37 -22.90 21.88
CA TYR A 40 16.94 -23.13 22.03
C TYR A 40 16.13 -22.33 21.01
N TYR A 41 16.42 -21.05 20.82
CA TYR A 41 15.74 -20.22 19.82
C TYR A 41 16.03 -20.66 18.38
N THR A 42 17.21 -21.20 18.12
CA THR A 42 17.56 -21.80 16.82
C THR A 42 16.76 -23.08 16.56
N VAL A 43 16.53 -23.91 17.59
CA VAL A 43 15.64 -25.09 17.50
C VAL A 43 14.22 -24.62 17.19
N THR A 44 13.68 -23.67 17.95
CA THR A 44 12.34 -23.11 17.74
C THR A 44 12.20 -22.54 16.32
N LEU A 45 13.14 -21.71 15.87
CA LEU A 45 13.17 -21.17 14.51
C LEU A 45 13.12 -22.29 13.45
N SER A 46 13.94 -23.33 13.62
CA SER A 46 14.02 -24.42 12.65
C SER A 46 12.72 -25.21 12.58
N VAL A 47 12.06 -25.45 13.72
CA VAL A 47 10.75 -26.12 13.78
C VAL A 47 9.69 -25.30 13.03
N PHE A 48 9.59 -23.99 13.28
CA PHE A 48 8.63 -23.13 12.56
C PHE A 48 8.89 -23.11 11.05
N ARG A 49 10.15 -23.05 10.63
CA ARG A 49 10.52 -23.05 9.21
C ARG A 49 10.27 -24.39 8.52
N ILE A 50 10.49 -25.51 9.21
CA ILE A 50 10.19 -26.84 8.70
C ILE A 50 8.67 -27.03 8.58
N ALA A 51 7.91 -26.63 9.61
CA ALA A 51 6.45 -26.71 9.60
C ALA A 51 5.84 -25.87 8.47
N GLY A 52 6.27 -24.61 8.30
CA GLY A 52 5.81 -23.75 7.22
C GLY A 52 6.09 -24.32 5.83
N ALA A 53 7.30 -24.84 5.61
CA ALA A 53 7.66 -25.47 4.35
C ALA A 53 6.90 -26.80 4.09
N ALA A 54 6.62 -27.57 5.14
CA ALA A 54 5.80 -28.79 5.03
C ALA A 54 4.34 -28.45 4.69
N CYS A 55 3.72 -27.49 5.38
CA CYS A 55 2.38 -27.01 5.06
C CYS A 55 2.29 -26.46 3.63
N GLN A 56 3.34 -25.77 3.18
CA GLN A 56 3.41 -25.23 1.82
C GLN A 56 3.46 -26.32 0.75
N LEU A 57 4.17 -27.43 1.01
CA LEU A 57 4.18 -28.58 0.11
C LEU A 57 2.84 -29.32 0.10
N ILE A 58 2.19 -29.47 1.25
CA ILE A 58 0.87 -30.11 1.38
C ILE A 58 -0.20 -29.28 0.66
N SER A 59 -0.08 -27.94 0.68
CA SER A 59 -0.98 -27.01 -0.03
C SER A 59 -0.99 -27.19 -1.55
N ILE A 60 0.00 -27.86 -2.13
CA ILE A 60 0.05 -28.12 -3.58
C ILE A 60 -1.03 -29.14 -3.97
N ASP A 61 -1.29 -30.11 -3.10
CA ASP A 61 -2.25 -31.19 -3.32
C ASP A 61 -3.64 -30.85 -2.75
N ASN A 62 -3.69 -30.11 -1.64
CA ASN A 62 -4.93 -29.73 -0.96
C ASN A 62 -5.03 -28.21 -0.74
N LYS A 63 -5.81 -27.52 -1.58
CA LYS A 63 -6.07 -26.08 -1.47
C LYS A 63 -7.19 -25.77 -0.47
N SER A 64 -6.95 -26.04 0.81
CA SER A 64 -7.83 -25.57 1.89
C SER A 64 -7.45 -24.13 2.28
N THR A 65 -8.44 -23.25 2.43
CA THR A 65 -8.25 -21.86 2.88
C THR A 65 -7.51 -21.78 4.21
N GLY A 66 -7.86 -22.62 5.18
CA GLY A 66 -7.16 -22.66 6.47
C GLY A 66 -5.72 -23.17 6.38
N LEU A 67 -5.40 -24.00 5.37
CA LEU A 67 -4.03 -24.45 5.13
C LEU A 67 -3.19 -23.34 4.49
N LEU A 68 -3.78 -22.56 3.58
CA LEU A 68 -3.10 -21.41 2.94
C LEU A 68 -2.83 -20.30 3.96
N GLU A 69 -3.81 -20.01 4.82
CA GLU A 69 -3.67 -19.08 5.94
C GLU A 69 -2.57 -19.53 6.90
N ALA A 70 -2.55 -20.83 7.27
CA ALA A 70 -1.49 -21.39 8.10
C ALA A 70 -0.10 -21.27 7.46
N VAL A 71 0.03 -21.45 6.14
CA VAL A 71 1.29 -21.25 5.41
C VAL A 71 1.75 -19.79 5.48
N MET A 72 0.85 -18.83 5.26
CA MET A 72 1.17 -17.40 5.34
C MET A 72 1.57 -16.99 6.76
N ILE A 73 0.82 -17.46 7.76
CA ILE A 73 1.11 -17.24 9.19
C ILE A 73 2.48 -17.81 9.55
N LEU A 74 2.76 -19.08 9.23
CA LEU A 74 4.02 -19.74 9.58
C LEU A 74 5.23 -19.08 8.88
N ASN A 75 5.07 -18.62 7.65
CA ASN A 75 6.13 -17.94 6.91
C ASN A 75 6.43 -16.53 7.45
N HIS A 76 5.41 -15.77 7.84
CA HIS A 76 5.60 -14.42 8.39
C HIS A 76 6.00 -14.43 9.88
N ILE A 77 5.40 -15.29 10.70
CA ILE A 77 5.78 -15.46 12.11
C ILE A 77 7.23 -15.94 12.23
N GLY A 78 7.75 -16.66 11.24
CA GLY A 78 9.16 -17.09 11.17
C GLY A 78 10.21 -15.98 11.27
N LEU A 79 9.84 -14.69 11.24
CA LEU A 79 10.71 -13.56 11.54
C LEU A 79 10.94 -13.34 13.04
N VAL A 80 9.95 -13.62 13.89
CA VAL A 80 10.04 -13.44 15.34
C VAL A 80 11.04 -14.42 15.97
N PRO A 81 10.98 -15.74 15.69
CA PRO A 81 12.01 -16.69 16.14
C PRO A 81 13.39 -16.36 15.58
N LEU A 82 13.48 -15.75 14.39
CA LEU A 82 14.76 -15.33 13.81
C LEU A 82 15.39 -14.20 14.64
N MET A 83 14.61 -13.16 14.95
CA MET A 83 15.08 -12.05 15.79
C MET A 83 15.47 -12.54 17.19
N LEU A 84 14.65 -13.40 17.80
CA LEU A 84 14.95 -14.02 19.09
C LEU A 84 16.23 -14.87 19.04
N SER A 85 16.45 -15.62 17.96
CA SER A 85 17.67 -16.41 17.76
C SER A 85 18.91 -15.54 17.59
N THR A 86 18.81 -14.44 16.83
CA THR A 86 19.93 -13.50 16.68
C THR A 86 20.29 -12.82 18.00
N LEU A 87 19.28 -12.43 18.78
CA LEU A 87 19.47 -11.80 20.07
C LEU A 87 20.06 -12.78 21.11
N GLY A 88 19.61 -14.04 21.08
CA GLY A 88 20.16 -15.10 21.92
C GLY A 88 21.63 -15.42 21.62
N MET A 89 22.02 -15.43 20.34
CA MET A 89 23.43 -15.60 19.93
C MET A 89 24.28 -14.38 20.31
N LEU A 90 23.75 -13.16 20.14
CA LEU A 90 24.45 -11.92 20.49
C LEU A 90 24.65 -11.79 22.00
N SER A 91 23.67 -12.21 22.81
CA SER A 91 23.81 -12.28 24.27
C SER A 91 24.94 -13.20 24.68
N ARG A 92 25.10 -14.36 24.02
CA ARG A 92 26.21 -15.29 24.32
C ARG A 92 27.56 -14.70 23.91
N LEU A 93 27.64 -14.00 22.78
CA LEU A 93 28.85 -13.31 22.37
C LEU A 93 29.24 -12.24 23.39
N ALA A 94 28.25 -11.47 23.88
CA ALA A 94 28.47 -10.49 24.93
C ALA A 94 28.97 -11.15 26.24
N ASP A 95 28.44 -12.31 26.62
CA ASP A 95 28.93 -13.07 27.77
C ASP A 95 30.37 -13.53 27.61
N VAL A 96 30.74 -14.02 26.42
CA VAL A 96 32.13 -14.44 26.13
C VAL A 96 33.08 -13.24 26.22
N ILE A 97 32.69 -12.10 25.67
CA ILE A 97 33.48 -10.87 25.73
C ILE A 97 33.62 -10.40 27.18
N ASN A 98 32.51 -10.30 27.92
CA ASN A 98 32.51 -9.88 29.32
C ASN A 98 33.33 -10.82 30.22
N ALA A 99 33.39 -12.12 29.93
CA ALA A 99 34.22 -13.08 30.66
C ALA A 99 35.73 -12.90 30.41
N GLN A 100 36.13 -12.25 29.31
CA GLN A 100 37.52 -11.98 28.95
C GLN A 100 38.02 -10.60 29.41
N LEU A 101 37.12 -9.70 29.80
CA LEU A 101 37.44 -8.35 30.26
C LEU A 101 37.48 -8.28 31.79
N SER A 102 38.45 -7.52 32.34
CA SER A 102 38.58 -7.29 33.79
C SER A 102 37.49 -6.35 34.35
N ASP A 103 36.81 -5.61 33.49
CA ASP A 103 35.69 -4.72 33.84
C ASP A 103 34.54 -4.90 32.83
N PRO A 104 33.40 -5.50 33.22
CA PRO A 104 32.33 -5.85 32.29
C PRO A 104 31.50 -4.62 31.88
N ALA A 105 31.64 -4.19 30.62
CA ALA A 105 30.95 -3.00 30.10
C ALA A 105 29.52 -3.27 29.59
N ILE A 106 29.19 -4.51 29.20
CA ILE A 106 27.92 -4.81 28.51
C ILE A 106 26.94 -5.48 29.47
N SER A 107 25.92 -4.75 29.91
CA SER A 107 24.90 -5.29 30.82
C SER A 107 23.94 -6.24 30.10
N ILE A 108 23.98 -7.52 30.48
CA ILE A 108 23.08 -8.57 29.97
C ILE A 108 21.58 -8.32 30.23
N ARG A 109 21.26 -7.35 31.11
CA ARG A 109 19.88 -6.96 31.43
C ARG A 109 19.17 -6.35 30.22
N TYR A 110 19.89 -5.65 29.34
CA TYR A 110 19.31 -5.05 28.13
C TYR A 110 18.86 -6.11 27.12
N PHE A 111 19.64 -7.19 26.94
CA PHE A 111 19.27 -8.31 26.06
C PHE A 111 18.02 -9.02 26.57
N ARG A 112 17.94 -9.29 27.88
CA ARG A 112 16.75 -9.91 28.49
C ARG A 112 15.50 -9.02 28.41
N LEU A 113 15.65 -7.70 28.59
CA LEU A 113 14.54 -6.76 28.44
C LEU A 113 14.02 -6.74 27.00
N MET A 114 14.93 -6.68 26.02
CA MET A 114 14.55 -6.64 24.61
C MET A 114 13.90 -7.96 24.17
N GLN A 115 14.35 -9.09 24.71
CA GLN A 115 13.75 -10.40 24.48
C GLN A 115 12.33 -10.49 25.04
N LEU A 116 12.08 -9.92 26.22
CA LEU A 116 10.74 -9.85 26.82
C LEU A 116 9.79 -8.99 25.97
N ILE A 117 10.26 -7.84 25.47
CA ILE A 117 9.49 -6.97 24.57
C ILE A 117 9.14 -7.69 23.27
N MET A 118 10.08 -8.42 22.65
CA MET A 118 9.82 -9.20 21.44
C MET A 118 8.79 -10.32 21.68
N LEU A 119 8.86 -11.02 22.82
CA LEU A 119 7.87 -12.04 23.20
C LEU A 119 6.48 -11.44 23.39
N LEU A 120 6.38 -10.31 24.08
CA LEU A 120 5.11 -9.59 24.25
C LEU A 120 4.54 -9.15 22.90
N GLY A 121 5.37 -8.59 22.02
CA GLY A 121 4.96 -8.23 20.66
C GLY A 121 4.44 -9.42 19.85
N ALA A 122 5.06 -10.59 19.99
CA ALA A 122 4.61 -11.81 19.35
C ALA A 122 3.24 -12.28 19.87
N VAL A 123 3.06 -12.28 21.19
CA VAL A 123 1.78 -12.66 21.82
C VAL A 123 0.66 -11.70 21.42
N PHE A 124 0.90 -10.40 21.46
CA PHE A 124 -0.08 -9.41 21.01
C PHE A 124 -0.39 -9.52 19.51
N GLY A 125 0.61 -9.85 18.69
CA GLY A 125 0.42 -10.14 17.27
C GLY A 125 -0.54 -11.32 17.04
N ILE A 126 -0.35 -12.42 17.76
CA ILE A 126 -1.22 -13.61 17.67
C ILE A 126 -2.65 -13.26 18.12
N ILE A 127 -2.81 -12.58 19.27
CA ILE A 127 -4.12 -12.14 19.77
C ILE A 127 -4.83 -11.22 18.77
N GLY A 128 -4.08 -10.32 18.11
CA GLY A 128 -4.63 -9.42 17.10
C GLY A 128 -5.17 -10.13 15.86
N VAL A 129 -4.49 -11.20 15.42
CA VAL A 129 -4.96 -12.04 14.31
C VAL A 129 -6.21 -12.83 14.71
N GLU A 130 -6.23 -13.44 15.88
CA GLU A 130 -7.37 -14.23 16.37
C GLU A 130 -8.62 -13.36 16.59
N SER A 131 -8.42 -12.12 17.05
CA SER A 131 -9.51 -11.14 17.20
C SER A 131 -10.17 -10.75 15.88
N LYS A 132 -9.43 -10.77 14.76
CA LYS A 132 -10.01 -10.58 13.42
C LYS A 132 -10.82 -11.78 12.94
N SER A 133 -10.44 -13.00 13.34
CA SER A 133 -11.14 -14.23 12.94
C SER A 133 -12.50 -14.41 13.65
N SER A 134 -12.69 -13.78 14.82
CA SER A 134 -13.91 -13.89 15.63
C SER A 134 -14.92 -12.76 15.39
N SER A 135 -14.51 -11.65 14.78
CA SER A 135 -15.44 -10.65 14.22
C SER A 135 -15.93 -11.13 12.85
N GLY A 136 -17.08 -11.80 12.83
CA GLY A 136 -17.66 -12.47 11.66
C GLY A 136 -18.04 -11.56 10.48
N THR A 137 -17.04 -11.07 9.76
CA THR A 137 -17.15 -10.81 8.33
C THR A 137 -16.30 -11.88 7.67
N SER A 138 -16.93 -12.90 7.08
CA SER A 138 -16.22 -13.82 6.19
C SER A 138 -15.43 -12.96 5.20
N PRO A 139 -14.09 -13.13 5.10
CA PRO A 139 -13.35 -12.43 4.06
C PRO A 139 -14.02 -12.80 2.75
N SER A 140 -14.56 -11.82 2.03
CA SER A 140 -14.99 -12.07 0.66
C SER A 140 -13.76 -12.65 -0.06
N ALA A 141 -13.95 -13.56 -1.02
CA ALA A 141 -12.83 -14.23 -1.70
C ALA A 141 -11.76 -13.28 -2.27
N TRP A 142 -12.07 -11.98 -2.32
CA TRP A 142 -11.28 -10.88 -2.85
C TRP A 142 -10.64 -9.98 -1.78
N SER A 143 -10.93 -10.12 -0.48
CA SER A 143 -10.45 -9.20 0.57
C SER A 143 -8.92 -9.13 0.70
N GLU A 144 -8.20 -10.13 0.20
CA GLU A 144 -6.73 -10.12 0.15
C GLU A 144 -6.17 -9.45 -1.13
N GLU A 145 -7.02 -9.09 -2.10
CA GLU A 145 -6.61 -8.63 -3.44
C GLU A 145 -6.84 -7.14 -3.70
N TRP A 146 -7.76 -6.51 -2.96
CA TRP A 146 -7.92 -5.06 -2.93
C TRP A 146 -7.39 -4.54 -1.60
N THR A 147 -6.64 -3.44 -1.64
CA THR A 147 -5.96 -2.95 -0.43
C THR A 147 -6.75 -1.90 0.33
N HIS A 148 -7.58 -1.15 -0.38
CA HIS A 148 -8.32 -0.03 0.18
C HIS A 148 -9.60 0.20 -0.61
N ALA A 149 -10.72 0.40 0.09
CA ALA A 149 -11.95 0.92 -0.49
C ALA A 149 -12.47 2.08 0.35
N CYS A 150 -12.90 3.15 -0.28
CA CYS A 150 -13.48 4.32 0.38
C CYS A 150 -14.60 4.89 -0.47
N HIS A 151 -15.58 5.51 0.18
CA HIS A 151 -16.64 6.22 -0.51
C HIS A 151 -16.68 7.69 -0.08
N GLY A 152 -17.24 8.53 -0.94
CA GLY A 152 -17.44 9.93 -0.67
C GLY A 152 -18.64 10.49 -1.40
N ARG A 153 -19.14 11.64 -0.95
CA ARG A 153 -20.23 12.35 -1.62
C ARG A 153 -19.68 13.51 -2.43
N ILE A 154 -20.25 13.73 -3.61
CA ILE A 154 -19.91 14.91 -4.42
C ILE A 154 -20.52 16.13 -3.74
N LYS A 155 -19.72 17.17 -3.50
CA LYS A 155 -20.15 18.37 -2.79
C LYS A 155 -21.12 19.20 -3.62
N GLU A 156 -20.87 19.28 -4.92
CA GLU A 156 -21.72 19.96 -5.89
C GLU A 156 -23.04 19.21 -6.13
N SER A 157 -23.05 17.91 -5.90
CA SER A 157 -24.24 17.04 -6.03
C SER A 157 -24.29 16.03 -4.88
N PRO A 158 -24.85 16.40 -3.71
CA PRO A 158 -24.81 15.55 -2.51
C PRO A 158 -25.56 14.20 -2.64
N GLN A 159 -26.39 14.07 -3.68
CA GLN A 159 -27.08 12.83 -4.04
C GLN A 159 -26.14 11.83 -4.73
N ASP A 160 -25.09 12.33 -5.37
CA ASP A 160 -24.13 11.51 -6.09
C ASP A 160 -23.00 11.05 -5.15
N CYS A 161 -22.72 9.76 -5.20
CA CYS A 161 -21.69 9.11 -4.41
C CYS A 161 -20.62 8.52 -5.32
N VAL A 162 -19.37 8.60 -4.89
CA VAL A 162 -18.23 7.97 -5.54
C VAL A 162 -17.73 6.86 -4.63
N LEU A 163 -17.60 5.65 -5.17
CA LEU A 163 -16.91 4.55 -4.53
C LEU A 163 -15.57 4.34 -5.26
N LEU A 164 -14.47 4.39 -4.51
CA LEU A 164 -13.15 4.14 -5.03
C LEU A 164 -12.60 2.86 -4.39
N VAL A 165 -12.15 1.94 -5.24
CA VAL A 165 -11.59 0.64 -4.83
C VAL A 165 -10.21 0.50 -5.46
N ASN A 166 -9.18 0.31 -4.62
CA ASN A 166 -7.81 0.14 -5.07
C ASN A 166 -7.43 -1.34 -5.11
N TRP A 167 -6.98 -1.77 -6.29
CA TRP A 167 -6.54 -3.13 -6.56
C TRP A 167 -5.03 -3.20 -6.66
N ASP A 168 -4.42 -4.21 -6.03
CA ASP A 168 -2.96 -4.36 -6.07
C ASP A 168 -2.46 -4.86 -7.42
N ARG A 169 -3.31 -5.57 -8.17
CA ARG A 169 -2.97 -6.17 -9.45
C ARG A 169 -4.09 -5.98 -10.45
N THR A 170 -3.74 -5.58 -11.68
CA THR A 170 -4.68 -5.52 -12.81
C THR A 170 -5.39 -6.85 -13.04
N ARG A 171 -4.69 -7.97 -12.82
CA ARG A 171 -5.25 -9.32 -12.96
C ARG A 171 -6.40 -9.58 -11.98
N SER A 172 -6.24 -9.16 -10.71
CA SER A 172 -7.27 -9.32 -9.68
C SER A 172 -8.54 -8.53 -10.02
N TRP A 173 -8.38 -7.29 -10.48
CA TRP A 173 -9.50 -6.52 -11.01
C TRP A 173 -10.18 -7.21 -12.21
N LEU A 174 -9.41 -7.73 -13.18
CA LEU A 174 -9.95 -8.43 -14.34
C LEU A 174 -10.72 -9.70 -13.98
N GLU A 175 -10.23 -10.48 -13.01
CA GLU A 175 -10.93 -11.67 -12.52
C GLU A 175 -12.18 -11.28 -11.72
N PHE A 176 -12.10 -10.26 -10.86
CA PHE A 176 -13.24 -9.74 -10.09
C PHE A 176 -14.35 -9.19 -10.98
N SER A 177 -14.01 -8.35 -11.96
CA SER A 177 -14.97 -7.76 -12.91
C SER A 177 -15.71 -8.79 -13.78
N GLN A 178 -15.20 -10.02 -13.89
CA GLN A 178 -15.86 -11.13 -14.58
C GLN A 178 -16.63 -12.06 -13.64
N SER A 179 -16.58 -11.82 -12.33
CA SER A 179 -17.18 -12.67 -11.32
C SER A 179 -18.64 -12.31 -11.01
N ASP A 180 -19.38 -13.28 -10.47
CA ASP A 180 -20.75 -13.05 -9.96
C ASP A 180 -20.76 -12.02 -8.82
N SER A 181 -19.69 -11.94 -8.01
CA SER A 181 -19.58 -10.95 -6.93
C SER A 181 -19.59 -9.50 -7.43
N TYR A 182 -19.02 -9.24 -8.61
CA TYR A 182 -19.09 -7.90 -9.23
C TYR A 182 -20.50 -7.60 -9.73
N ALA A 183 -21.16 -8.59 -10.34
CA ALA A 183 -22.56 -8.44 -10.76
C ALA A 183 -23.49 -8.17 -9.56
N GLU A 184 -23.29 -8.86 -8.43
CA GLU A 184 -24.01 -8.63 -7.18
C GLU A 184 -23.74 -7.23 -6.61
N LEU A 185 -22.49 -6.77 -6.60
CA LEU A 185 -22.12 -5.43 -6.16
C LEU A 185 -22.84 -4.35 -6.99
N LEU A 186 -22.79 -4.46 -8.31
CA LEU A 186 -23.48 -3.52 -9.20
C LEU A 186 -24.99 -3.56 -9.04
N ALA A 187 -25.58 -4.74 -8.87
CA ALA A 187 -27.02 -4.88 -8.63
C ALA A 187 -27.43 -4.25 -7.30
N SER A 188 -26.63 -4.42 -6.24
CA SER A 188 -26.88 -3.79 -4.95
C SER A 188 -26.77 -2.27 -5.03
N LEU A 189 -25.71 -1.74 -5.64
CA LEU A 189 -25.55 -0.28 -5.83
C LEU A 189 -26.67 0.30 -6.70
N GLY A 190 -27.02 -0.40 -7.79
CA GLY A 190 -28.10 -0.02 -8.69
C GLY A 190 -29.49 -0.06 -8.03
N SER A 191 -29.72 -0.91 -7.02
CA SER A 191 -31.00 -0.94 -6.29
C SER A 191 -31.30 0.34 -5.52
N HIS A 192 -30.28 1.16 -5.29
CA HIS A 192 -30.38 2.44 -4.58
C HIS A 192 -30.30 3.66 -5.51
N SER A 193 -30.26 3.46 -6.83
CA SER A 193 -30.09 4.53 -7.81
C SER A 193 -31.02 4.33 -9.01
N ASP A 194 -31.73 5.39 -9.41
CA ASP A 194 -32.52 5.41 -10.65
C ASP A 194 -31.64 5.54 -11.91
N VAL A 195 -30.36 5.89 -11.72
CA VAL A 195 -29.37 6.05 -12.79
C VAL A 195 -28.41 4.85 -12.79
N PRO A 196 -28.02 4.33 -13.96
CA PRO A 196 -27.03 3.26 -14.05
C PRO A 196 -25.72 3.62 -13.34
N VAL A 197 -25.18 2.68 -12.57
CA VAL A 197 -23.88 2.82 -11.93
C VAL A 197 -22.80 2.91 -13.00
N VAL A 198 -22.05 4.01 -13.02
CA VAL A 198 -20.92 4.20 -13.93
C VAL A 198 -19.67 3.64 -13.28
N CYS A 199 -19.01 2.70 -13.96
CA CYS A 199 -17.72 2.16 -13.53
C CYS A 199 -16.62 2.57 -14.50
N GLU A 200 -15.54 3.12 -13.94
CA GLU A 200 -14.36 3.51 -14.70
C GLU A 200 -13.12 2.94 -14.04
N VAL A 201 -12.19 2.47 -14.86
CA VAL A 201 -10.90 1.95 -14.42
C VAL A 201 -9.87 3.05 -14.65
N ILE A 202 -9.10 3.37 -13.61
CA ILE A 202 -8.11 4.45 -13.67
C ILE A 202 -6.74 3.89 -13.29
N ASP A 203 -5.78 4.01 -14.21
CA ASP A 203 -4.39 3.66 -13.96
C ASP A 203 -3.64 4.88 -13.39
N PHE A 204 -3.42 4.88 -12.08
CA PHE A 204 -2.62 5.88 -11.34
C PHE A 204 -1.13 5.55 -11.31
N PHE A 205 -0.67 4.58 -12.10
CA PHE A 205 0.70 4.11 -12.14
C PHE A 205 1.21 3.71 -10.73
N ARG A 206 2.27 4.35 -10.22
CA ARG A 206 2.89 4.04 -8.91
C ARG A 206 2.36 4.89 -7.75
N ASP A 207 1.34 5.72 -7.97
CA ASP A 207 0.81 6.59 -6.92
C ASP A 207 -0.31 5.91 -6.13
N TYR A 208 -0.11 5.75 -4.82
CA TYR A 208 -1.12 5.24 -3.89
C TYR A 208 -2.16 6.32 -3.58
N VAL A 209 -3.20 6.41 -4.40
CA VAL A 209 -4.23 7.46 -4.30
C VAL A 209 -5.07 7.33 -3.03
N THR A 210 -5.41 6.11 -2.61
CA THR A 210 -6.31 5.80 -1.49
C THR A 210 -5.78 6.19 -0.13
N THR A 211 -4.47 6.06 0.12
CA THR A 211 -3.84 6.47 1.39
C THR A 211 -3.89 7.98 1.66
N ALA A 212 -4.49 8.74 0.75
CA ALA A 212 -4.35 10.18 0.70
C ALA A 212 -5.64 10.92 0.31
N LEU A 213 -6.79 10.23 0.30
CA LEU A 213 -8.10 10.88 0.12
C LEU A 213 -8.53 11.55 1.44
N SER A 214 -9.16 12.72 1.33
CA SER A 214 -9.62 13.52 2.47
C SER A 214 -11.03 14.09 2.21
N SER A 215 -11.59 14.75 3.21
CA SER A 215 -12.86 15.49 3.09
C SER A 215 -12.77 16.73 2.16
N HIS A 216 -11.57 17.09 1.71
CA HIS A 216 -11.30 18.21 0.82
C HIS A 216 -10.50 17.74 -0.41
N THR A 217 -11.06 16.73 -1.09
CA THR A 217 -10.46 16.19 -2.31
C THR A 217 -11.13 16.81 -3.53
N GLU A 218 -10.34 17.43 -4.41
CA GLU A 218 -10.79 17.87 -5.73
C GLU A 218 -10.35 16.84 -6.77
N LEU A 219 -11.30 16.42 -7.60
CA LEU A 219 -11.06 15.60 -8.78
C LEU A 219 -11.17 16.50 -10.01
N LYS A 220 -10.05 16.74 -10.70
CA LYS A 220 -10.00 17.48 -11.95
C LYS A 220 -9.80 16.51 -13.12
N ARG A 221 -10.86 16.27 -13.87
CA ARG A 221 -10.87 15.42 -15.05
C ARG A 221 -10.50 16.24 -16.28
N VAL A 222 -9.45 15.85 -16.99
CA VAL A 222 -8.94 16.57 -18.17
C VAL A 222 -9.09 15.69 -19.40
N TYR A 223 -9.67 16.25 -20.46
CA TYR A 223 -9.99 15.55 -21.69
C TYR A 223 -9.00 15.88 -22.80
N PHE A 224 -8.61 14.87 -23.57
CA PHE A 224 -7.67 14.95 -24.68
C PHE A 224 -8.22 14.24 -25.92
N PRO A 225 -7.70 14.57 -27.12
CA PRO A 225 -8.04 13.85 -28.35
C PRO A 225 -7.80 12.34 -28.23
N PRO A 226 -8.54 11.50 -28.95
CA PRO A 226 -8.48 10.05 -28.79
C PRO A 226 -7.14 9.45 -29.24
N SER A 227 -6.35 10.19 -30.02
CA SER A 227 -5.08 9.76 -30.62
C SER A 227 -3.84 10.39 -30.00
N ILE A 228 -3.83 10.67 -28.69
CA ILE A 228 -2.61 11.18 -28.03
C ILE A 228 -1.49 10.15 -27.97
N SER A 229 -0.26 10.62 -28.18
CA SER A 229 0.94 9.78 -28.07
C SER A 229 1.25 9.40 -26.62
N GLN A 230 1.98 8.30 -26.41
CA GLN A 230 2.47 7.94 -25.07
C GLN A 230 3.43 9.00 -24.50
N GLU A 231 4.16 9.71 -25.36
CA GLU A 231 5.02 10.83 -24.97
C GLU A 231 4.19 11.99 -24.41
N THR A 232 3.07 12.32 -25.06
CA THR A 232 2.12 13.33 -24.56
C THR A 232 1.58 12.92 -23.19
N ARG A 233 1.17 11.65 -23.02
CA ARG A 233 0.69 11.15 -21.72
C ARG A 233 1.73 11.32 -20.60
N ARG A 234 3.00 11.05 -20.88
CA ARG A 234 4.10 11.26 -19.92
C ARG A 234 4.36 12.76 -19.69
N ALA A 235 4.35 13.56 -20.75
CA ALA A 235 4.58 15.00 -20.69
C ALA A 235 3.53 15.72 -19.85
N VAL A 236 2.27 15.25 -19.84
CA VAL A 236 1.22 15.78 -18.96
C VAL A 236 1.65 15.70 -17.51
N TRP A 237 2.20 14.57 -17.07
CA TRP A 237 2.74 14.49 -15.71
C TRP A 237 4.02 15.33 -15.56
N ASP A 238 5.04 15.08 -16.37
CA ASP A 238 6.37 15.62 -16.16
C ASP A 238 6.45 17.15 -16.28
N ARG A 239 5.67 17.74 -17.19
CA ARG A 239 5.71 19.18 -17.46
C ARG A 239 4.71 19.97 -16.64
N VAL A 240 3.56 19.37 -16.32
CA VAL A 240 2.45 20.10 -15.69
C VAL A 240 2.39 19.90 -14.18
N ARG A 241 2.93 18.80 -13.62
CA ARG A 241 2.92 18.55 -12.17
C ARG A 241 3.50 19.72 -11.36
N HIS A 242 4.55 20.36 -11.86
CA HIS A 242 5.24 21.46 -11.19
C HIS A 242 4.47 22.77 -11.27
N LEU A 243 3.55 22.89 -12.23
CA LEU A 243 2.65 24.04 -12.35
C LEU A 243 1.47 23.91 -11.39
N GLY A 244 1.05 22.67 -11.10
CA GLY A 244 0.01 22.40 -10.11
C GLY A 244 0.51 22.38 -8.66
N THR A 245 1.82 22.15 -8.43
CA THR A 245 2.41 22.07 -7.09
C THR A 245 3.39 23.21 -6.81
N THR A 246 3.20 23.92 -5.69
CA THR A 246 4.23 24.81 -5.16
C THR A 246 5.35 23.99 -4.52
N VAL A 247 6.47 23.80 -5.24
CA VAL A 247 7.67 23.15 -4.68
C VAL A 247 8.37 24.14 -3.76
N ALA A 248 8.40 23.89 -2.45
CA ALA A 248 9.39 24.49 -1.58
C ALA A 248 10.30 23.42 -0.96
N TYR A 249 11.58 23.77 -0.86
CA TYR A 249 12.62 22.86 -0.41
C TYR A 249 12.58 22.75 1.12
N GLY A 250 11.71 21.88 1.64
CA GLY A 250 11.87 21.31 2.98
C GLY A 250 10.67 21.38 3.94
N ARG A 251 10.74 20.51 4.96
CA ARG A 251 9.73 20.27 6.01
C ARG A 251 9.31 21.54 6.78
N LYS A 252 10.19 22.54 6.88
CA LYS A 252 9.93 23.82 7.59
C LYS A 252 8.86 24.68 6.92
N PHE A 253 8.60 24.52 5.62
CA PHE A 253 7.62 25.32 4.89
C PHE A 253 6.31 24.55 4.66
N GLN A 254 6.13 23.40 5.31
CA GLN A 254 4.98 22.53 5.07
C GLN A 254 3.64 23.20 5.38
N TYR A 255 3.59 24.10 6.37
CA TYR A 255 2.39 24.87 6.70
C TYR A 255 1.95 25.82 5.59
N ARG A 256 2.85 26.23 4.68
CA ARG A 256 2.55 27.15 3.57
C ARG A 256 2.01 26.47 2.31
N TYR A 257 2.12 25.15 2.19
CA TYR A 257 1.55 24.45 1.04
C TYR A 257 0.03 24.46 1.12
N PRO A 258 -0.68 24.65 0.01
CA PRO A 258 -2.13 24.54 0.00
C PRO A 258 -2.58 23.06 0.02
N TYR A 259 -1.67 22.14 -0.32
CA TYR A 259 -1.92 20.70 -0.36
C TYR A 259 -1.45 19.96 0.89
N LEU A 260 -2.13 18.86 1.24
CA LEU A 260 -1.70 17.89 2.23
C LEU A 260 -0.61 16.95 1.69
N SER A 261 -0.70 16.59 0.41
CA SER A 261 0.30 15.81 -0.31
C SER A 261 0.41 16.27 -1.76
N THR A 262 1.41 15.79 -2.49
CA THR A 262 1.45 16.01 -3.95
C THR A 262 0.17 15.45 -4.59
N PRO A 263 -0.41 16.16 -5.58
CA PRO A 263 -1.49 15.63 -6.40
C PRO A 263 -1.06 14.34 -7.07
N SER A 264 -2.03 13.47 -7.36
CA SER A 264 -1.84 12.23 -8.10
C SER A 264 -2.52 12.34 -9.46
N LEU A 265 -1.99 11.67 -10.47
CA LEU A 265 -2.55 11.65 -11.82
C LEU A 265 -2.77 10.21 -12.27
N GLY A 266 -3.96 9.91 -12.79
CA GLY A 266 -4.26 8.63 -13.41
C GLY A 266 -4.95 8.78 -14.75
N TRP A 267 -4.75 7.82 -15.65
CA TRP A 267 -5.42 7.77 -16.94
C TRP A 267 -6.62 6.83 -16.88
N ILE A 268 -7.77 7.28 -17.37
CA ILE A 268 -8.96 6.43 -17.51
C ILE A 268 -8.69 5.42 -18.64
N GLU A 269 -8.95 4.15 -18.38
CA GLU A 269 -8.88 3.11 -19.40
C GLU A 269 -10.10 3.19 -20.34
N GLY A 270 -9.84 3.15 -21.65
CA GLY A 270 -10.86 3.24 -22.67
C GLY A 270 -11.11 4.67 -23.18
N ASN A 271 -12.13 4.79 -24.03
CA ASN A 271 -12.56 6.08 -24.58
C ASN A 271 -13.70 6.64 -23.75
N VAL A 272 -13.63 7.95 -23.49
CA VAL A 272 -14.70 8.73 -22.89
C VAL A 272 -15.31 9.65 -23.94
N LYS A 273 -16.47 10.23 -23.65
CA LYS A 273 -17.08 11.25 -24.51
C LYS A 273 -16.82 12.64 -23.95
N TRP A 274 -16.33 13.53 -24.79
CA TRP A 274 -16.26 14.97 -24.50
C TRP A 274 -17.02 15.73 -25.58
N GLU A 275 -18.05 16.48 -25.19
CA GLU A 275 -18.93 17.20 -26.14
C GLU A 275 -19.46 16.32 -27.29
N GLY A 276 -19.73 15.04 -26.99
CA GLY A 276 -20.21 14.04 -27.96
C GLY A 276 -19.13 13.39 -28.84
N GLN A 277 -17.88 13.86 -28.80
CA GLN A 277 -16.75 13.28 -29.53
C GLN A 277 -15.99 12.26 -28.68
N ASP A 278 -15.35 11.29 -29.34
CA ASP A 278 -14.45 10.36 -28.64
C ASP A 278 -13.21 11.09 -28.15
N ALA A 279 -12.86 10.84 -26.89
CA ALA A 279 -11.73 11.43 -26.21
C ALA A 279 -11.08 10.39 -25.29
N VAL A 280 -9.90 10.70 -24.79
CA VAL A 280 -9.31 10.04 -23.63
C VAL A 280 -9.22 11.04 -22.49
N ALA A 281 -9.28 10.57 -21.26
CA ALA A 281 -9.23 11.46 -20.11
C ALA A 281 -8.25 10.97 -19.04
N CYS A 282 -7.72 11.93 -18.31
CA CYS A 282 -6.98 11.68 -17.07
C CYS A 282 -7.66 12.41 -15.91
N VAL A 283 -7.45 11.88 -14.71
CA VAL A 283 -8.00 12.43 -13.47
C VAL A 283 -6.84 12.87 -12.59
N TRP A 284 -6.80 14.15 -12.28
CA TRP A 284 -5.96 14.73 -11.26
C TRP A 284 -6.68 14.72 -9.92
N VAL A 285 -6.03 14.18 -8.90
CA VAL A 285 -6.54 14.13 -7.52
C VAL A 285 -5.77 15.13 -6.68
N HIS A 286 -6.39 16.28 -6.43
CA HIS A 286 -5.84 17.36 -5.61
C HIS A 286 -6.33 17.22 -4.18
N LYS A 287 -5.40 17.29 -3.23
CA LYS A 287 -5.67 17.04 -1.81
C LYS A 287 -5.43 18.33 -1.04
N TRP A 288 -6.47 19.15 -0.96
CA TRP A 288 -6.40 20.43 -0.28
C TRP A 288 -6.36 20.23 1.24
N LYS A 289 -5.69 21.15 1.93
CA LYS A 289 -5.72 21.17 3.41
C LYS A 289 -7.12 21.46 3.95
N ASP A 290 -7.75 22.44 3.32
CA ASP A 290 -9.05 22.98 3.64
C ASP A 290 -9.48 23.83 2.43
N GLN A 291 -10.74 24.27 2.45
CA GLN A 291 -11.31 25.08 1.38
C GLN A 291 -10.64 26.47 1.26
N GLU A 292 -10.18 27.06 2.36
CA GLU A 292 -9.51 28.38 2.34
C GLU A 292 -8.18 28.30 1.58
N ALA A 293 -7.41 27.24 1.81
CA ALA A 293 -6.14 26.97 1.15
C ALA A 293 -6.31 26.78 -0.37
N GLU A 294 -7.36 26.09 -0.79
CA GLU A 294 -7.74 25.95 -2.20
C GLU A 294 -8.07 27.31 -2.81
N GLU A 295 -9.03 28.04 -2.24
CA GLU A 295 -9.48 29.34 -2.75
C GLU A 295 -8.32 30.33 -2.86
N LYS A 296 -7.47 30.37 -1.84
CA LYS A 296 -6.26 31.19 -1.83
C LYS A 296 -5.31 30.79 -2.95
N PHE A 297 -5.07 29.50 -3.16
CA PHE A 297 -4.21 29.03 -4.25
C PHE A 297 -4.77 29.41 -5.62
N LYS A 298 -6.06 29.14 -5.85
CA LYS A 298 -6.74 29.41 -7.12
C LYS A 298 -6.84 30.92 -7.43
N THR A 299 -6.78 31.82 -6.44
CA THR A 299 -6.97 33.27 -6.67
C THR A 299 -5.71 34.13 -6.51
N THR A 300 -4.77 33.74 -5.63
CA THR A 300 -3.68 34.63 -5.23
C THR A 300 -2.27 34.12 -5.56
N GLU A 301 -2.09 32.79 -5.69
CA GLU A 301 -0.76 32.22 -5.82
C GLU A 301 -0.17 32.45 -7.21
N ARG A 302 0.95 33.16 -7.27
CA ARG A 302 1.63 33.56 -8.51
C ARG A 302 3.07 33.11 -8.49
N TYR A 303 3.52 32.47 -9.56
CA TYR A 303 4.88 31.96 -9.65
C TYR A 303 5.69 32.69 -10.74
N PRO A 304 6.96 33.06 -10.47
CA PRO A 304 7.84 33.58 -11.49
C PRO A 304 8.02 32.57 -12.62
N HIS A 305 7.64 32.96 -13.83
CA HIS A 305 7.76 32.15 -15.03
C HIS A 305 8.46 32.96 -16.11
N MET A 306 9.42 32.31 -16.79
CA MET A 306 10.16 32.97 -17.85
C MET A 306 9.42 32.73 -19.16
N LYS A 307 8.95 33.80 -19.80
CA LYS A 307 8.26 33.76 -21.09
C LYS A 307 8.91 34.78 -22.02
N ASP A 308 9.36 34.32 -23.18
CA ASP A 308 9.99 35.16 -24.22
C ASP A 308 11.20 36.00 -23.70
N GLY A 309 11.92 35.48 -22.70
CA GLY A 309 13.07 36.15 -22.09
C GLY A 309 12.73 37.13 -20.96
N GLU A 310 11.45 37.32 -20.65
CA GLU A 310 11.00 38.16 -19.53
C GLU A 310 10.43 37.32 -18.36
N TRP A 311 10.59 37.84 -17.14
CA TRP A 311 10.00 37.24 -15.95
C TRP A 311 8.59 37.78 -15.74
N ILE A 312 7.59 36.93 -16.00
CA ILE A 312 6.19 37.19 -15.67
C ILE A 312 5.82 36.50 -14.36
N LYS A 313 4.79 36.99 -13.66
CA LYS A 313 4.21 36.36 -12.45
C LYS A 313 2.72 36.07 -12.65
N PRO A 314 2.37 35.20 -13.61
CA PRO A 314 1.00 34.78 -13.84
C PRO A 314 0.47 34.01 -12.62
N LEU A 315 -0.85 33.87 -12.58
CA LEU A 315 -1.50 33.00 -11.62
C LEU A 315 -1.05 31.56 -11.89
N THR A 316 -0.79 30.82 -10.82
CA THR A 316 -0.27 29.45 -10.90
C THR A 316 -1.28 28.51 -11.57
N LEU A 317 -2.59 28.72 -11.29
CA LEU A 317 -3.68 28.01 -11.94
C LEU A 317 -3.70 28.27 -13.47
N ASP A 318 -3.59 29.53 -13.89
CA ASP A 318 -3.57 29.89 -15.32
C ASP A 318 -2.41 29.20 -16.06
N LEU A 319 -1.22 29.15 -15.42
CA LEU A 319 -0.07 28.43 -15.98
C LEU A 319 -0.32 26.92 -16.09
N PHE A 320 -0.92 26.32 -15.07
CA PHE A 320 -1.25 24.90 -15.07
C PHE A 320 -2.22 24.57 -16.21
N GLU A 321 -3.30 25.34 -16.32
CA GLU A 321 -4.31 25.19 -17.36
C GLU A 321 -3.77 25.47 -18.77
N GLN A 322 -2.92 26.49 -18.89
CA GLN A 322 -2.21 26.75 -20.15
C GLN A 322 -1.29 25.59 -20.53
N GLY A 323 -0.55 25.02 -19.58
CA GLY A 323 0.30 23.84 -19.82
C GLY A 323 -0.50 22.62 -20.30
N LEU A 324 -1.72 22.42 -19.80
CA LEU A 324 -2.62 21.39 -20.32
C LEU A 324 -3.08 21.69 -21.76
N ARG A 325 -3.47 22.94 -22.05
CA ARG A 325 -3.87 23.37 -23.40
C ARG A 325 -2.73 23.23 -24.40
N ASP A 326 -1.51 23.60 -24.02
CA ASP A 326 -0.31 23.49 -24.85
C ASP A 326 0.03 22.02 -25.18
N LEU A 327 -0.39 21.08 -24.32
CA LEU A 327 -0.29 19.64 -24.56
C LEU A 327 -1.50 19.05 -25.30
N GLY A 328 -2.44 19.89 -25.72
CA GLY A 328 -3.60 19.51 -26.53
C GLY A 328 -4.83 19.11 -25.74
N ALA A 329 -4.98 19.55 -24.48
CA ALA A 329 -6.22 19.33 -23.74
C ALA A 329 -7.39 20.06 -24.42
N LEU A 330 -8.53 19.37 -24.52
CA LEU A 330 -9.79 19.88 -25.08
C LEU A 330 -10.56 20.71 -24.04
N GLY A 331 -10.51 20.27 -22.79
CA GLY A 331 -11.23 20.88 -21.66
C GLY A 331 -11.06 20.06 -20.39
N TRP A 332 -11.70 20.50 -19.31
CA TRP A 332 -11.70 19.81 -18.03
C TRP A 332 -12.96 20.09 -17.23
N GLU A 333 -13.25 19.18 -16.31
CA GLU A 333 -14.32 19.26 -15.31
C GLU A 333 -13.71 19.09 -13.92
N GLU A 334 -14.26 19.79 -12.95
CA GLU A 334 -13.84 19.74 -11.55
C GLU A 334 -15.03 19.34 -10.69
N CYS A 335 -14.80 18.44 -9.73
CA CYS A 335 -15.75 18.17 -8.67
C CYS A 335 -15.03 17.94 -7.34
N HIS A 336 -15.71 18.26 -6.24
CA HIS A 336 -15.18 18.06 -4.89
C HIS A 336 -15.87 16.88 -4.25
N VAL A 337 -15.08 15.96 -3.69
CA VAL A 337 -15.60 14.78 -3.04
C VAL A 337 -15.20 14.79 -1.57
N ASP A 338 -16.20 14.70 -0.71
CA ASP A 338 -16.02 14.53 0.73
C ASP A 338 -15.92 13.02 1.03
N PHE A 339 -14.70 12.50 1.01
CA PHE A 339 -14.42 11.09 1.30
C PHE A 339 -14.47 10.82 2.81
N ASP A 340 -15.16 9.74 3.19
CA ASP A 340 -15.17 9.30 4.59
C ASP A 340 -13.82 8.68 4.95
N THR A 341 -13.02 9.45 5.68
CA THR A 341 -11.69 9.04 6.17
C THR A 341 -11.73 7.94 7.24
N ARG A 342 -12.92 7.52 7.71
CA ARG A 342 -13.09 6.45 8.70
C ARG A 342 -13.27 5.07 8.09
N CYS A 343 -13.63 4.98 6.82
CA CYS A 343 -13.88 3.72 6.13
C CYS A 343 -12.57 3.13 5.61
N TYR A 344 -11.71 2.69 6.52
CA TYR A 344 -10.80 1.60 6.20
C TYR A 344 -11.63 0.33 6.33
N ILE A 345 -12.08 -0.23 5.22
CA ILE A 345 -12.66 -1.57 5.21
C ILE A 345 -11.46 -2.52 5.08
N PRO A 346 -11.05 -3.20 6.17
CA PRO A 346 -9.85 -4.04 6.20
C PRO A 346 -10.05 -5.39 5.51
#